data_AF-A0A2D6GCK5-F1
#
_entry.id   AF-A0A2D6GCK5-F1
#
_cell.length_a   1.000
_cell.length_b   1.000
_cell.length_c   1.000
_cell.angle_alpha   90.00
_cell.angle_beta   90.00
_cell.angle_gamma   90.00
#
_symmetry.space_group_name_H-M   'P 1'
#
loop_
_entity.id
_entity.type
_entity.pdbx_description
1 polymer ?
#
loop_
_entity_poly.entity_id
_entity_poly.type
_entity_poly.pdbx_seq_one_letter_code
_entity_poly.pdbx_strand_id
1 'polypeptide(L)'
;MVSASEADAIIAEHKVIAVNLRWSRDGRNYRLDAAVLSLESGHMLRLRGFVGRTNRSLAVLFENTPIRKYTVHDRHRDPVSREVIRQPHKHYWDDDWQDKRVYIPDDIRTGDPNEELLDFLAECNIELNGRYLPGTFRELSMP
;
A
#
# COMPACT_ATOMS: atom_id res chain seq x y z
N MET A 1 1.37 -19.90 -5.95
CA MET A 1 0.71 -18.76 -6.62
C MET A 1 -0.46 -18.44 -5.74
N VAL A 2 -0.53 -17.20 -5.23
CA VAL A 2 -1.60 -16.79 -4.29
C VAL A 2 -2.91 -16.71 -5.07
N SER A 3 -4.01 -17.23 -4.54
CA SER A 3 -5.33 -17.04 -5.16
C SER A 3 -5.97 -15.72 -4.74
N ALA A 4 -6.96 -15.23 -5.47
CA ALA A 4 -7.75 -14.05 -5.10
C ALA A 4 -8.42 -14.24 -3.73
N SER A 5 -9.02 -15.41 -3.50
CA SER A 5 -9.65 -15.75 -2.22
C SER A 5 -8.65 -15.81 -1.06
N GLU A 6 -7.45 -16.31 -1.30
CA GLU A 6 -6.38 -16.36 -0.30
C GLU A 6 -5.86 -14.94 0.00
N ALA A 7 -5.63 -14.12 -1.02
CA ALA A 7 -5.23 -12.73 -0.87
C ALA A 7 -6.25 -11.94 -0.06
N ASP A 8 -7.55 -12.08 -0.37
CA ASP A 8 -8.62 -11.39 0.36
C ASP A 8 -8.76 -11.88 1.80
N ALA A 9 -8.63 -13.20 2.04
CA ALA A 9 -8.63 -13.76 3.39
C ALA A 9 -7.48 -13.16 4.22
N ILE A 10 -6.26 -13.16 3.68
CA ILE A 10 -5.07 -12.60 4.34
C ILE A 10 -5.23 -11.09 4.60
N ILE A 11 -5.83 -10.34 3.68
CA ILE A 11 -6.08 -8.90 3.88
C ILE A 11 -7.13 -8.66 4.97
N ALA A 12 -8.14 -9.52 5.11
CA ALA A 12 -9.16 -9.40 6.14
C ALA A 12 -8.65 -9.69 7.56
N GLU A 13 -7.65 -10.56 7.72
CA GLU A 13 -7.08 -10.95 9.02
C GLU A 13 -6.58 -9.76 9.84
N HIS A 14 -6.65 -9.82 11.16
CA HIS A 14 -6.01 -8.81 12.01
C HIS A 14 -4.48 -8.96 11.97
N LYS A 15 -3.81 -7.87 11.62
CA LYS A 15 -2.36 -7.81 11.42
C LYS A 15 -1.73 -6.74 12.29
N VAL A 16 -0.46 -6.91 12.66
CA VAL A 16 0.28 -5.96 13.49
C VAL A 16 1.66 -5.61 12.94
N ILE A 17 2.07 -4.36 13.15
CA ILE A 17 3.46 -3.91 13.01
C ILE A 17 4.00 -3.61 14.41
N ALA A 18 4.96 -4.42 14.87
CA ALA A 18 5.51 -4.31 16.24
C ALA A 18 6.63 -3.26 16.39
N VAL A 19 7.15 -2.74 15.28
CA VAL A 19 8.29 -1.81 15.26
C VAL A 19 7.84 -0.37 15.04
N ASN A 20 8.71 0.59 15.37
CA ASN A 20 8.48 1.97 14.97
C ASN A 20 8.49 2.08 13.45
N LEU A 21 7.43 2.68 12.91
CA LEU A 21 7.26 2.86 11.49
C LEU A 21 7.77 4.24 11.10
N ARG A 22 8.66 4.32 10.12
CA ARG A 22 9.22 5.59 9.64
C ARG A 22 9.53 5.53 8.15
N TRP A 23 9.38 6.67 7.51
CA TRP A 23 9.95 6.90 6.18
C TRP A 23 11.46 7.07 6.29
N SER A 24 12.19 6.46 5.37
CA SER A 24 13.63 6.58 5.23
C SER A 24 13.95 7.23 3.89
N ARG A 25 14.89 8.17 3.89
CA ARG A 25 15.33 8.83 2.66
C ARG A 25 16.13 7.85 1.79
N ASP A 26 15.82 7.84 0.50
CA ASP A 26 16.49 7.05 -0.52
C ASP A 26 16.77 7.93 -1.75
N GLY A 27 17.93 8.59 -1.73
CA GLY A 27 18.29 9.62 -2.70
C GLY A 27 17.33 10.82 -2.66
N ARG A 28 16.59 11.02 -3.76
CA ARG A 28 15.56 12.06 -3.91
C ARG A 28 14.15 11.57 -3.52
N ASN A 29 14.01 10.29 -3.18
CA ASN A 29 12.75 9.68 -2.84
C ASN A 29 12.75 9.26 -1.36
N TYR A 30 11.61 8.74 -0.91
CA TYR A 30 11.45 8.15 0.40
C TYR A 30 10.92 6.73 0.25
N ARG A 31 11.36 5.85 1.15
CA ARG A 31 10.91 4.46 1.23
C ARG A 31 10.48 4.13 2.64
N LEU A 32 9.51 3.24 2.75
CA LEU A 32 9.07 2.66 4.00
C LEU A 32 9.05 1.15 3.81
N ASP A 33 9.55 0.43 4.80
CA ASP A 33 9.63 -1.02 4.77
C ASP A 33 9.44 -1.55 6.19
N ALA A 34 8.47 -2.43 6.38
CA ALA A 34 8.18 -3.03 7.68
C ALA A 34 7.66 -4.45 7.51
N ALA A 35 8.01 -5.31 8.48
CA ALA A 35 7.37 -6.60 8.65
C ALA A 35 5.99 -6.42 9.27
N VAL A 36 5.02 -7.19 8.79
CA VAL A 36 3.63 -7.20 9.25
C VAL A 36 3.29 -8.64 9.62
N LEU A 37 2.85 -8.89 10.84
CA LEU A 37 2.49 -10.23 11.32
C LEU A 37 0.97 -10.37 11.33
N SER A 38 0.42 -11.38 10.68
CA SER A 38 -0.97 -11.80 10.92
C SER A 38 -1.07 -12.53 12.25
N LEU A 39 -1.98 -12.08 13.12
CA LEU A 39 -2.21 -12.71 14.42
C LEU A 39 -3.05 -13.98 14.31
N GLU A 40 -3.82 -14.14 13.24
CA GLU A 40 -4.69 -15.28 13.01
C GLU A 40 -3.95 -16.45 12.36
N SER A 41 -3.28 -16.18 11.23
CA SER A 41 -2.59 -17.22 10.45
C SER A 41 -1.11 -17.38 10.82
N GLY A 42 -0.52 -16.41 11.52
CA GLY A 42 0.92 -16.37 11.77
C GLY A 42 1.76 -16.00 10.55
N HIS A 43 1.13 -15.64 9.43
CA HIS A 43 1.82 -15.24 8.21
C HIS A 43 2.67 -13.99 8.42
N MET A 44 3.87 -14.01 7.84
CA MET A 44 4.75 -12.85 7.78
C MET A 44 4.59 -12.15 6.43
N LEU A 45 4.07 -10.93 6.48
CA LEU A 45 3.91 -10.05 5.34
C LEU A 45 4.92 -8.92 5.38
N ARG A 46 4.99 -8.16 4.29
CA ARG A 46 5.83 -6.98 4.18
C ARG A 46 5.02 -5.78 3.70
N LEU A 47 5.05 -4.71 4.48
CA LEU A 47 4.58 -3.40 4.05
C LEU A 47 5.72 -2.69 3.32
N ARG A 48 5.43 -2.19 2.12
CA ARG A 48 6.33 -1.33 1.36
C ARG A 48 5.64 -0.02 1.01
N GLY A 49 6.34 1.08 1.24
CA GLY A 49 5.94 2.41 0.82
C GLY A 49 7.01 3.07 -0.03
N PHE A 50 6.58 3.89 -0.97
CA PHE A 50 7.42 4.74 -1.79
C PHE A 50 6.77 6.10 -1.96
N VAL A 51 7.55 7.17 -1.79
CA VAL A 51 7.13 8.54 -2.10
C VAL A 51 8.23 9.18 -2.94
N GLY A 52 7.90 9.45 -4.19
CA GLY A 52 8.69 10.25 -5.11
C GLY A 52 8.06 11.62 -5.35
N ARG A 53 8.68 12.40 -6.24
CA ARG A 53 8.23 13.78 -6.55
C ARG A 53 6.83 13.84 -7.16
N THR A 54 6.52 12.92 -8.07
CA THR A 54 5.25 12.92 -8.84
C THR A 54 4.40 11.69 -8.59
N ASN A 55 4.88 10.74 -7.80
CA ASN A 55 4.23 9.46 -7.57
C ASN A 55 4.43 8.97 -6.14
N ARG A 56 3.44 8.24 -5.62
CA ARG A 56 3.59 7.46 -4.39
C ARG A 56 2.86 6.14 -4.50
N SER A 57 3.30 5.17 -3.71
CA SER A 57 2.67 3.85 -3.65
C SER A 57 2.84 3.23 -2.28
N LEU A 58 1.83 2.47 -1.86
CA LEU A 58 1.85 1.61 -0.68
C LEU A 58 1.46 0.20 -1.12
N ALA A 59 2.08 -0.82 -0.55
CA ALA A 59 1.79 -2.21 -0.89
C ALA A 59 1.96 -3.12 0.32
N VAL A 60 1.03 -4.06 0.47
CA VAL A 60 1.19 -5.24 1.34
C VAL A 60 1.57 -6.41 0.45
N LEU A 61 2.68 -7.06 0.81
CA LEU A 61 3.23 -8.19 0.08
C LEU A 61 3.13 -9.45 0.93
N PHE A 62 2.66 -10.54 0.32
CA PHE A 62 2.74 -11.90 0.83
C PHE A 62 3.67 -12.69 -0.09
N GLU A 63 4.71 -13.32 0.46
CA GLU A 63 5.73 -14.05 -0.33
C GLU A 63 6.33 -13.23 -1.50
N ASN A 64 6.62 -11.94 -1.27
CA ASN A 64 7.07 -10.96 -2.28
C ASN A 64 6.06 -10.63 -3.39
N THR A 65 4.82 -11.09 -3.28
CA THR A 65 3.73 -10.81 -4.21
C THR A 65 2.82 -9.72 -3.64
N PRO A 66 2.56 -8.61 -4.36
CA PRO A 66 1.66 -7.56 -3.88
C PRO A 66 0.21 -8.04 -3.91
N ILE A 67 -0.39 -8.23 -2.74
CA ILE A 67 -1.79 -8.68 -2.59
C ILE A 67 -2.78 -7.52 -2.41
N ARG A 68 -2.27 -6.35 -2.01
CA ARG A 68 -3.00 -5.08 -1.95
C ARG A 68 -2.04 -3.94 -2.21
N LYS A 69 -2.44 -2.98 -3.04
CA LYS A 69 -1.61 -1.81 -3.38
C LYS A 69 -2.46 -0.56 -3.48
N TYR A 70 -1.94 0.55 -3.01
CA TYR A 70 -2.44 1.88 -3.30
C TYR A 70 -1.41 2.63 -4.13
N THR A 71 -1.85 3.32 -5.17
CA THR A 71 -0.95 4.10 -6.03
C THR A 71 -1.52 5.46 -6.34
N VAL A 72 -0.71 6.49 -6.16
CA VAL A 72 -0.91 7.81 -6.76
C VAL A 72 0.12 7.96 -7.86
N HIS A 73 -0.28 7.64 -9.08
CA HIS A 73 0.51 7.82 -10.28
C HIS A 73 -0.39 7.93 -11.51
N ASP A 74 0.26 8.15 -12.64
CA ASP A 74 -0.35 8.37 -13.95
C ASP A 74 -1.21 7.18 -14.43
N ARG A 75 -2.07 7.46 -15.41
CA ARG A 75 -3.09 6.61 -16.03
C ARG A 75 -2.87 5.10 -15.89
N HIS A 76 -3.80 4.41 -15.22
CA HIS A 76 -3.93 2.95 -15.30
C HIS A 76 -5.11 2.57 -16.18
N ARG A 77 -4.94 1.53 -17.00
CA ARG A 77 -6.04 0.97 -17.79
C ARG A 77 -6.47 -0.35 -17.17
N ASP A 78 -7.71 -0.39 -16.67
CA ASP A 78 -8.27 -1.63 -16.14
C ASP A 78 -8.39 -2.67 -17.27
N PRO A 79 -7.92 -3.92 -17.08
CA PRO A 79 -7.92 -4.92 -18.13
C PRO A 79 -9.33 -5.41 -18.53
N VAL A 80 -10.30 -5.31 -17.62
CA VAL A 80 -11.66 -5.82 -17.80
C VAL A 80 -12.57 -4.72 -18.37
N SER A 81 -12.72 -3.60 -17.66
CA SER A 81 -13.58 -2.50 -18.10
C SER A 81 -12.99 -1.70 -19.26
N ARG A 82 -11.66 -1.82 -19.46
CA ARG A 82 -10.86 -1.04 -20.42
C ARG A 82 -10.86 0.46 -20.16
N GLU A 83 -11.44 0.89 -19.06
CA GLU A 83 -11.47 2.28 -18.59
C GLU A 83 -10.07 2.74 -18.19
N VAL A 84 -9.78 4.01 -18.42
CA VAL A 84 -8.54 4.64 -18.00
C VAL A 84 -8.78 5.44 -16.72
N ILE A 85 -8.31 4.90 -15.60
CA ILE A 85 -8.35 5.56 -14.29
C ILE A 85 -7.18 6.55 -14.21
N ARG A 86 -7.49 7.82 -13.98
CA ARG A 86 -6.52 8.94 -13.92
C ARG A 86 -6.30 9.48 -12.51
N GLN A 87 -7.05 8.95 -11.55
CA GLN A 87 -7.05 9.38 -10.16
C GLN A 87 -6.26 8.36 -9.31
N PRO A 88 -5.87 8.71 -8.07
CA PRO A 88 -5.43 7.75 -7.08
C PRO A 88 -6.31 6.50 -7.08
N HIS A 89 -5.69 5.33 -7.13
CA HIS A 89 -6.41 4.06 -7.24
C HIS A 89 -5.70 2.96 -6.45
N LYS A 90 -6.46 1.94 -6.08
CA LYS A 90 -5.97 0.74 -5.45
C LYS A 90 -5.98 -0.42 -6.43
N HIS A 91 -5.08 -1.35 -6.23
CA HIS A 91 -5.04 -2.63 -6.91
C HIS A 91 -5.35 -3.73 -5.91
N TYR A 92 -6.09 -4.73 -6.36
CA TYR A 92 -6.34 -5.97 -5.64
C TYR A 92 -5.90 -7.14 -6.49
N TRP A 93 -5.61 -8.24 -5.81
CA TRP A 93 -5.19 -9.47 -6.46
C TRP A 93 -6.41 -10.22 -7.03
N ASP A 94 -6.28 -10.65 -8.28
CA ASP A 94 -7.28 -11.44 -9.01
C ASP A 94 -6.56 -12.59 -9.72
N ASP A 95 -7.19 -13.76 -9.85
CA ASP A 95 -6.52 -14.94 -10.40
C ASP A 95 -6.12 -14.76 -11.88
N ASP A 96 -6.94 -14.03 -12.64
CA ASP A 96 -6.73 -13.83 -14.08
C ASP A 96 -5.76 -12.68 -14.37
N TRP A 97 -5.76 -11.67 -13.49
CA TRP A 97 -5.13 -10.38 -13.75
C TRP A 97 -4.11 -9.93 -12.70
N GLN A 98 -3.93 -10.71 -11.63
CA GLN A 98 -3.01 -10.42 -10.53
C GLN A 98 -3.28 -9.03 -9.95
N ASP A 99 -2.27 -8.17 -9.84
CA ASP A 99 -2.39 -6.81 -9.34
C ASP A 99 -2.88 -5.79 -10.40
N LYS A 100 -3.43 -6.23 -11.54
CA LYS A 100 -3.81 -5.29 -12.62
C LYS A 100 -5.22 -4.73 -12.50
N ARG A 101 -6.10 -5.35 -11.71
CA ARG A 101 -7.46 -4.82 -11.49
C ARG A 101 -7.42 -3.67 -10.50
N VAL A 102 -8.22 -2.64 -10.77
CA VAL A 102 -8.17 -1.40 -10.00
C VAL A 102 -9.54 -0.90 -9.59
N TYR A 103 -9.56 -0.16 -8.48
CA TYR A 103 -10.71 0.61 -8.03
C TYR A 103 -10.27 1.96 -7.47
N ILE A 104 -11.20 2.93 -7.46
CA ILE A 104 -11.00 4.22 -6.83
C ILE A 104 -11.38 4.06 -5.35
N PRO A 105 -10.46 4.32 -4.39
CA PRO A 105 -10.79 4.27 -2.99
C PRO A 105 -11.58 5.50 -2.56
N ASP A 106 -12.69 5.27 -1.86
CA ASP A 106 -13.52 6.34 -1.27
C ASP A 106 -13.05 6.71 0.15
N ASP A 107 -12.14 5.89 0.71
CA ASP A 107 -11.76 5.83 2.13
C ASP A 107 -10.34 6.36 2.41
N ILE A 108 -9.56 6.73 1.38
CA ILE A 108 -8.23 7.29 1.54
C ILE A 108 -8.23 8.79 1.26
N ARG A 109 -7.79 9.57 2.25
CA ARG A 109 -7.55 11.00 2.06
C ARG A 109 -6.30 11.21 1.22
N THR A 110 -6.51 11.67 0.00
CA THR A 110 -5.41 11.91 -0.94
C THR A 110 -4.77 13.27 -0.69
N GLY A 111 -3.43 13.34 -0.63
CA GLY A 111 -2.71 14.62 -0.56
C GLY A 111 -1.53 14.66 0.40
N ASP A 112 -1.61 13.98 1.54
CA ASP A 112 -0.49 13.80 2.48
C ASP A 112 -0.09 12.31 2.54
N PRO A 113 1.15 11.95 2.13
CA PRO A 113 1.61 10.56 2.21
C PRO A 113 1.56 9.96 3.63
N ASN A 114 1.58 10.80 4.67
CA ASN A 114 1.42 10.34 6.05
C ASN A 114 -0.02 9.90 6.33
N GLU A 115 -1.01 10.70 5.93
CA GLU A 115 -2.42 10.37 6.10
C GLU A 115 -2.81 9.16 5.24
N GLU A 116 -2.35 9.13 3.99
CA GLU A 116 -2.58 8.00 3.08
C GLU A 116 -2.04 6.68 3.61
N LEU A 117 -0.88 6.71 4.28
CA LEU A 117 -0.33 5.53 4.93
C LEU A 117 -1.26 5.03 6.04
N LEU A 118 -1.73 5.92 6.92
CA LEU A 118 -2.60 5.53 8.04
C LEU A 118 -3.94 4.99 7.55
N ASP A 119 -4.55 5.64 6.54
CA ASP A 119 -5.80 5.18 5.95
C ASP A 119 -5.61 3.81 5.25
N PHE A 120 -4.49 3.60 4.57
CA PHE A 120 -4.15 2.31 3.95
C PHE A 120 -3.94 1.19 4.97
N LEU A 121 -3.30 1.48 6.11
CA LEU A 121 -3.16 0.50 7.20
C LEU A 121 -4.51 0.09 7.79
N ALA A 122 -5.41 1.07 7.99
CA ALA A 122 -6.75 0.83 8.50
C ALA A 122 -7.58 -0.06 7.55
N GLU A 123 -7.56 0.21 6.24
CA GLU A 123 -8.23 -0.65 5.25
C GLU A 123 -7.69 -2.09 5.29
N CYS A 124 -6.37 -2.25 5.40
CA CYS A 124 -5.73 -3.55 5.41
C CYS A 124 -5.85 -4.31 6.74
N ASN A 125 -6.62 -3.79 7.72
CA ASN A 125 -6.73 -4.33 9.07
C ASN A 125 -5.35 -4.50 9.76
N ILE A 126 -4.45 -3.53 9.56
CA ILE A 126 -3.11 -3.51 10.14
C ILE A 126 -3.05 -2.49 11.27
N GLU A 127 -2.83 -2.96 12.48
CA GLU A 127 -2.59 -2.14 13.66
C GLU A 127 -1.09 -1.85 13.83
N LEU A 128 -0.75 -0.60 14.15
CA LEU A 128 0.60 -0.21 14.49
C LEU A 128 0.78 -0.20 16.00
N ASN A 129 1.44 -1.24 16.54
CA ASN A 129 1.75 -1.34 17.96
C ASN A 129 3.02 -0.55 18.35
N GLY A 130 3.82 -0.17 17.35
CA GLY A 130 4.94 0.75 17.52
C GLY A 130 4.52 2.23 17.45
N ARG A 131 5.50 3.13 17.40
CA ARG A 131 5.23 4.55 17.11
C ARG A 131 5.34 4.82 15.61
N TYR A 132 4.42 5.61 15.07
CA TYR A 132 4.63 6.22 13.75
C TYR A 132 5.49 7.48 13.90
N LEU A 133 6.56 7.57 13.10
CA LEU A 133 7.42 8.74 13.00
C LEU A 133 7.18 9.37 11.61
N PRO A 134 6.32 10.40 11.50
CA PRO A 134 5.92 10.98 10.23
C PRO A 134 7.11 11.48 9.41
N GLY A 135 7.04 11.28 8.10
CA GLY A 135 8.02 11.80 7.16
C GLY A 135 7.81 13.29 6.90
N THR A 136 8.91 14.05 6.76
CA THR A 136 8.88 15.42 6.27
C THR A 136 9.30 15.45 4.80
N PHE A 137 8.32 15.59 3.91
CA PHE A 137 8.52 15.50 2.45
C PHE A 137 8.83 16.85 1.78
N ARG A 138 9.31 17.85 2.53
CA ARG A 138 9.48 19.25 2.09
C ARG A 138 10.37 19.40 0.85
N GLU A 139 11.31 18.48 0.65
CA GLU A 139 12.24 18.51 -0.47
C GLU A 139 11.61 18.01 -1.79
N LEU A 140 10.48 17.29 -1.72
CA LEU A 140 9.73 16.87 -2.91
C LEU A 140 8.93 18.03 -3.52
N SER A 141 8.73 19.11 -2.77
CA SER A 141 7.97 20.29 -3.17
C SER A 141 8.79 21.32 -3.96
N MET A 142 10.10 21.10 -4.14
CA MET A 142 10.98 22.06 -4.82
C MET A 142 11.05 21.77 -6.33
N PRO A 143 10.83 22.79 -7.20
CA PRO A 143 10.84 22.64 -8.66
C PRO A 143 12.17 22.15 -9.22
#